data_AF-A0A831KAZ8-F1
#
_entry.id   AF-A0A831KAZ8-F1
#
_cell.length_a   1.000
_cell.length_b   1.000
_cell.length_c   1.000
_cell.angle_alpha   90.00
_cell.angle_beta   90.00
_cell.angle_gamma   90.00
#
_symmetry.space_group_name_H-M   'P 1'
#
loop_
_entity.id
_entity.type
_entity.pdbx_description
1 polymer ?
#
loop_
_entity_poly.entity_id
_entity_poly.type
_entity_poly.pdbx_seq_one_letter_code
_entity_poly.pdbx_strand_id
1 'polypeptide(L)'
;LRQAQVNNVTLLHQDILRFDFKDLKDIFHNKIIVLGNLPYNISSPLVAKLVENHHCMDRAILMFQQEFAQRLISPPGIKSYGAITVMVRYRAAAKKLFKVSSGSFYPRPKVESMVVELDFNNPWHRRPVSDKDLKQVVKPAFLHRRKTLVNALLGAAQRWKKETILQALRQCGIEPERRAETLSPDEFICLAQALPLTEGNRGVNLKKF
;
A
#
# COMPACT_ATOMS: atom_id res chain seq x y z
N LEU A 1 -8.40 -6.09 -33.15
CA LEU A 1 -7.30 -7.06 -32.89
C LEU A 1 -7.16 -8.06 -34.04
N ARG A 2 -8.16 -8.92 -34.31
CA ARG A 2 -8.09 -9.87 -35.45
C ARG A 2 -7.98 -9.22 -36.83
N GLN A 3 -8.72 -8.14 -37.09
CA GLN A 3 -8.61 -7.38 -38.35
C GLN A 3 -7.27 -6.63 -38.52
N ALA A 4 -6.52 -6.42 -37.44
CA ALA A 4 -5.23 -5.72 -37.45
C ALA A 4 -4.03 -6.68 -37.34
N GLN A 5 -4.25 -8.00 -37.45
CA GLN A 5 -3.22 -9.04 -37.30
C GLN A 5 -2.35 -8.93 -36.04
N VAL A 6 -2.91 -8.41 -34.94
CA VAL A 6 -2.23 -8.32 -33.65
C VAL A 6 -2.39 -9.64 -32.89
N ASN A 7 -1.30 -10.39 -32.78
CA ASN A 7 -1.30 -11.76 -32.24
C ASN A 7 -0.77 -11.85 -30.80
N ASN A 8 -0.19 -10.76 -30.29
CA ASN A 8 0.42 -10.66 -28.96
C ASN A 8 -0.44 -9.86 -27.97
N VAL A 9 -1.75 -9.73 -28.24
CA VAL A 9 -2.69 -9.00 -27.38
C VAL A 9 -3.92 -9.86 -27.11
N THR A 10 -4.16 -10.13 -25.84
CA THR A 10 -5.39 -10.75 -25.34
C THR A 10 -6.26 -9.67 -24.70
N LEU A 11 -7.49 -9.53 -25.18
CA LEU A 11 -8.47 -8.61 -24.60
C LEU A 11 -9.37 -9.35 -23.60
N LEU A 12 -9.32 -8.93 -22.34
CA LEU A 12 -10.20 -9.43 -21.29
C LEU A 12 -11.22 -8.34 -20.94
N HIS A 13 -12.51 -8.61 -21.19
CA HIS A 13 -13.58 -7.68 -20.84
C HIS A 13 -14.03 -7.95 -19.39
N GLN A 14 -13.35 -7.32 -18.43
CA GLN A 14 -13.61 -7.52 -17.01
C GLN A 14 -13.22 -6.29 -16.18
N ASP A 15 -13.86 -6.12 -15.03
CA ASP A 15 -13.44 -5.14 -14.01
C ASP A 15 -12.16 -5.63 -13.33
N ILE A 16 -11.06 -4.88 -13.48
CA ILE A 16 -9.76 -5.18 -12.87
C ILE A 16 -9.81 -5.26 -11.34
N LEU A 17 -10.74 -4.57 -10.69
CA LEU A 17 -10.90 -4.66 -9.23
C LEU A 17 -11.46 -6.03 -8.80
N ARG A 18 -12.23 -6.67 -9.68
CA ARG A 18 -12.81 -8.01 -9.47
C ARG A 18 -11.97 -9.14 -10.04
N PHE A 19 -11.05 -8.84 -10.97
CA PHE A 19 -10.13 -9.80 -11.57
C PHE A 19 -9.22 -10.46 -10.52
N ASP A 20 -9.02 -11.78 -10.57
CA ASP A 20 -8.06 -12.47 -9.71
C ASP A 20 -6.70 -12.54 -10.43
N PHE A 21 -5.68 -11.91 -9.85
CA PHE A 21 -4.34 -11.91 -10.44
C PHE A 21 -3.68 -13.30 -10.42
N LYS A 22 -4.22 -14.26 -9.66
CA LYS A 22 -3.77 -15.65 -9.71
C LYS A 22 -4.05 -16.30 -11.06
N ASP A 23 -5.15 -15.92 -11.71
CA ASP A 23 -5.54 -16.43 -13.03
C ASP A 23 -4.45 -16.15 -14.09
N LEU A 24 -3.62 -15.12 -13.87
CA LEU A 24 -2.50 -14.79 -14.78
C LEU A 24 -1.31 -15.73 -14.67
N LYS A 25 -1.12 -16.36 -13.50
CA LYS A 25 0.00 -17.31 -13.32
C LYS A 25 -0.18 -18.52 -14.24
N ASP A 26 -1.42 -18.93 -14.45
CA ASP A 26 -1.75 -20.05 -15.33
C ASP A 26 -1.59 -19.69 -16.82
N ILE A 27 -1.66 -18.40 -17.15
CA ILE A 27 -1.51 -17.91 -18.53
C ILE A 27 -0.04 -17.64 -18.88
N PHE A 28 0.71 -17.00 -17.98
CA PHE A 28 2.04 -16.47 -18.28
C PHE A 28 3.20 -17.19 -17.58
N HIS A 29 2.91 -18.10 -16.64
CA HIS A 29 3.87 -18.87 -15.81
C HIS A 29 4.91 -18.04 -15.03
N ASN A 30 4.90 -16.72 -15.16
CA ASN A 30 5.86 -15.79 -14.59
C ASN A 30 5.12 -14.63 -13.91
N LYS A 31 5.86 -13.90 -13.07
CA LYS A 31 5.40 -12.59 -12.60
C LYS A 31 5.23 -11.65 -13.78
N ILE A 32 4.27 -10.74 -13.65
CA ILE A 32 3.94 -9.78 -14.71
C ILE A 32 4.40 -8.36 -14.39
N ILE A 33 4.46 -7.54 -15.44
CA ILE A 33 4.57 -6.09 -15.32
C ILE A 33 3.19 -5.50 -15.63
N VAL A 34 2.66 -4.71 -14.70
CA VAL A 34 1.41 -3.98 -14.90
C VAL A 34 1.71 -2.59 -15.45
N LEU A 35 1.12 -2.26 -16.58
CA LEU A 35 1.17 -0.93 -17.17
C LEU A 35 -0.25 -0.39 -17.29
N GLY A 36 -0.47 0.90 -17.00
CA GLY A 36 -1.82 1.44 -17.10
C GLY A 36 -1.95 2.94 -16.89
N ASN A 37 -2.77 3.55 -17.74
CA ASN A 37 -3.38 4.85 -17.51
C ASN A 37 -4.82 4.62 -17.06
N LEU A 38 -5.09 4.83 -15.78
CA LEU A 38 -6.31 4.34 -15.15
C LEU A 38 -7.28 5.47 -14.82
N PRO A 39 -8.60 5.20 -14.80
CA PRO A 39 -9.57 6.13 -14.24
C PRO A 39 -9.22 6.48 -12.79
N TYR A 40 -9.21 7.77 -12.47
CA TYR A 40 -8.70 8.23 -11.18
C TYR A 40 -9.49 7.73 -9.97
N ASN A 41 -10.79 7.47 -10.14
CA ASN A 41 -11.69 6.97 -9.09
C ASN A 41 -11.31 5.58 -8.56
N ILE A 42 -10.57 4.77 -9.33
CA ILE A 42 -10.14 3.42 -8.91
C ILE A 42 -8.69 3.37 -8.42
N SER A 43 -7.97 4.50 -8.37
CA SER A 43 -6.53 4.53 -8.04
C SER A 43 -6.21 3.86 -6.70
N SER A 44 -6.92 4.26 -5.64
CA SER A 44 -6.70 3.72 -4.29
C SER A 44 -7.05 2.23 -4.15
N PRO A 45 -8.24 1.76 -4.56
CA PRO A 45 -8.56 0.34 -4.46
C PRO A 45 -7.68 -0.52 -5.37
N LEU A 46 -7.27 -0.03 -6.54
CA LEU A 46 -6.35 -0.76 -7.39
C LEU A 46 -4.97 -0.91 -6.74
N VAL A 47 -4.35 0.18 -6.28
CA VAL A 47 -3.02 0.09 -5.63
C VAL A 47 -3.07 -0.84 -4.42
N ALA A 48 -4.13 -0.78 -3.62
CA ALA A 48 -4.32 -1.73 -2.51
C ALA A 48 -4.38 -3.19 -3.01
N LYS A 49 -5.14 -3.46 -4.08
CA LYS A 49 -5.24 -4.79 -4.69
C LYS A 49 -3.90 -5.27 -5.25
N LEU A 50 -3.12 -4.41 -5.89
CA LEU A 50 -1.78 -4.74 -6.42
C LEU A 50 -0.82 -5.08 -5.28
N VAL A 51 -0.83 -4.32 -4.18
CA VAL A 51 -0.03 -4.61 -2.99
C VAL A 51 -0.43 -5.94 -2.37
N GLU A 52 -1.73 -6.25 -2.28
CA GLU A 52 -2.22 -7.54 -1.79
C GLU A 52 -1.82 -8.72 -2.70
N ASN A 53 -1.70 -8.48 -4.01
CA ASN A 53 -1.31 -9.46 -5.02
C ASN A 53 0.15 -9.31 -5.50
N HIS A 54 1.01 -8.67 -4.71
CA HIS A 54 2.41 -8.36 -5.09
C HIS A 54 3.21 -9.59 -5.52
N HIS A 55 2.85 -10.78 -5.05
CA HIS A 55 3.52 -12.04 -5.41
C HIS A 55 3.34 -12.43 -6.89
N CYS A 56 2.32 -11.91 -7.57
CA CYS A 56 2.07 -12.14 -8.99
C CYS A 56 2.80 -11.15 -9.91
N MET A 57 3.51 -10.17 -9.36
CA MET A 57 4.00 -9.01 -10.11
C MET A 57 5.45 -8.71 -9.81
N ASP A 58 6.19 -8.29 -10.83
CA ASP A 58 7.51 -7.70 -10.66
C ASP A 58 7.37 -6.20 -10.41
N ARG A 59 6.60 -5.52 -11.27
CA ARG A 59 6.45 -4.06 -11.22
C ARG A 59 5.06 -3.62 -11.64
N ALA A 60 4.67 -2.44 -11.18
CA ALA A 60 3.54 -1.69 -11.72
C ALA A 60 3.99 -0.28 -12.10
N ILE A 61 3.80 0.11 -13.36
CA ILE A 61 4.07 1.46 -13.87
C ILE A 61 2.72 2.08 -14.23
N LEU A 62 2.24 2.94 -13.36
CA LEU A 62 0.88 3.44 -13.41
C LEU A 62 0.85 4.96 -13.38
N MET A 63 -0.09 5.52 -14.13
CA MET A 63 -0.38 6.94 -14.09
C MET A 63 -1.53 7.22 -13.12
N PHE A 64 -1.32 8.22 -12.26
CA PHE A 64 -2.32 8.71 -11.31
C PHE A 64 -2.42 10.23 -11.38
N GLN A 65 -3.46 10.78 -10.74
CA GLN A 65 -3.46 12.21 -10.38
C GLN A 65 -2.22 12.53 -9.55
N GLN A 66 -1.63 13.70 -9.79
CA GLN A 66 -0.39 14.12 -9.14
C GLN A 66 -0.46 14.06 -7.61
N GLU A 67 -1.59 14.45 -7.00
CA GLU A 67 -1.76 14.38 -5.55
C GLU A 67 -1.72 12.94 -5.02
N PHE A 68 -2.45 12.02 -5.68
CA PHE A 68 -2.47 10.63 -5.28
C PHE A 68 -1.10 9.96 -5.49
N ALA A 69 -0.46 10.20 -6.63
CA ALA A 69 0.91 9.75 -6.89
C ALA A 69 1.89 10.22 -5.81
N GLN A 70 1.80 11.50 -5.41
CA GLN A 70 2.64 12.06 -4.36
C GLN A 70 2.44 11.32 -3.04
N ARG A 71 1.20 10.95 -2.68
CA ARG A 71 0.93 10.16 -1.48
C ARG A 71 1.66 8.83 -1.49
N LEU A 72 1.81 8.16 -2.63
CA LEU A 72 2.49 6.85 -2.71
C LEU A 72 3.99 6.93 -2.42
N ILE A 73 4.62 8.07 -2.69
CA ILE A 73 6.07 8.25 -2.62
C ILE A 73 6.52 9.17 -1.47
N SER A 74 5.59 9.71 -0.68
CA SER A 74 5.94 10.68 0.36
C SER A 74 6.75 10.06 1.50
N PRO A 75 7.74 10.79 2.04
CA PRO A 75 8.40 10.42 3.29
C PRO A 75 7.51 10.72 4.50
N PRO A 76 7.80 10.12 5.67
CA PRO A 76 7.18 10.49 6.94
C PRO A 76 7.32 11.99 7.23
N GLY A 77 6.36 12.54 7.98
CA GLY A 77 6.33 13.95 8.39
C GLY A 77 5.68 14.90 7.39
N ILE A 78 5.32 14.43 6.18
CA ILE A 78 4.66 15.26 5.16
C ILE A 78 3.15 14.96 5.11
N LYS A 79 2.34 15.99 4.86
CA LYS A 79 0.86 15.93 4.80
C LYS A 79 0.30 14.80 3.90
N SER A 80 0.98 14.46 2.82
CA SER A 80 0.57 13.40 1.88
C SER A 80 0.93 11.99 2.34
N TYR A 81 1.75 11.82 3.38
CA TYR A 81 2.09 10.52 3.95
C TYR A 81 0.91 9.91 4.70
N GLY A 82 0.52 8.69 4.33
CA GLY A 82 -0.67 8.03 4.87
C GLY A 82 -0.56 6.51 4.91
N ALA A 83 -1.67 5.88 5.29
CA ALA A 83 -1.75 4.42 5.38
C ALA A 83 -1.31 3.71 4.09
N ILE A 84 -1.80 4.17 2.94
CA ILE A 84 -1.44 3.57 1.65
C ILE A 84 0.06 3.69 1.35
N THR A 85 0.71 4.79 1.77
CA THR A 85 2.14 5.01 1.62
C THR A 85 2.93 3.96 2.39
N VAL A 86 2.55 3.70 3.64
CA VAL A 86 3.19 2.68 4.49
C VAL A 86 3.03 1.30 3.87
N MET A 87 1.81 0.93 3.46
CA MET A 87 1.54 -0.39 2.88
C MET A 87 2.27 -0.60 1.54
N VAL A 88 2.32 0.42 0.68
CA VAL A 88 3.07 0.36 -0.58
C VAL A 88 4.55 0.22 -0.30
N ARG A 89 5.15 1.08 0.53
CA ARG A 89 6.58 1.04 0.85
C ARG A 89 6.99 -0.27 1.51
N TYR A 90 6.10 -0.89 2.28
CA TYR A 90 6.34 -2.20 2.87
C TYR A 90 6.56 -3.28 1.80
N ARG A 91 5.86 -3.20 0.66
CA ARG A 91 5.89 -4.23 -0.40
C ARG A 91 6.61 -3.84 -1.67
N ALA A 92 6.91 -2.58 -1.89
CA ALA A 92 7.56 -2.10 -3.10
C ALA A 92 8.36 -0.84 -2.85
N ALA A 93 9.46 -0.71 -3.59
CA ALA A 93 10.09 0.58 -3.78
C ALA A 93 9.18 1.41 -4.70
N ALA A 94 8.75 2.57 -4.23
CA ALA A 94 7.89 3.47 -4.99
C ALA A 94 8.67 4.71 -5.40
N LYS A 95 8.72 5.02 -6.70
CA LYS A 95 9.37 6.23 -7.19
C LYS A 95 8.58 6.89 -8.32
N LYS A 96 8.68 8.22 -8.36
CA LYS A 96 8.23 9.03 -9.49
C LYS A 96 9.11 8.72 -10.70
N LEU A 97 8.48 8.49 -11.85
CA LEU A 97 9.17 8.47 -13.14
C LEU A 97 9.13 9.87 -13.77
N PHE A 98 7.93 10.37 -14.09
CA PHE A 98 7.74 11.69 -14.71
C PHE A 98 6.34 12.26 -14.45
N LYS A 99 6.18 13.57 -14.69
CA LYS A 99 4.87 14.25 -14.68
C LYS A 99 4.28 14.24 -16.10
N VAL A 100 2.96 14.22 -16.20
CA VAL A 100 2.24 14.31 -17.48
C VAL A 100 1.25 15.47 -17.40
N SER A 101 1.33 16.35 -18.39
CA SER A 101 0.50 17.55 -18.44
C SER A 101 -0.97 17.20 -18.60
N SER A 102 -1.87 17.94 -17.94
CA SER A 102 -3.30 17.89 -18.24
C SER A 102 -3.60 18.13 -19.74
N GLY A 103 -2.77 18.90 -20.44
CA GLY A 103 -2.91 19.15 -21.88
C GLY A 103 -2.68 17.92 -22.77
N SER A 104 -2.14 16.83 -22.24
CA SER A 104 -1.87 15.57 -22.97
C SER A 104 -3.09 14.65 -23.10
N PHE A 105 -4.27 15.07 -22.62
CA PHE A 105 -5.47 14.23 -22.55
C PHE A 105 -6.66 14.86 -23.26
N TYR A 106 -7.55 13.99 -23.76
CA TYR A 106 -8.86 14.37 -24.26
C TYR A 106 -9.95 13.47 -23.65
N PRO A 107 -10.98 14.03 -23.00
CA PRO A 107 -11.10 15.44 -22.60
C PRO A 107 -10.03 15.83 -21.57
N ARG A 108 -9.68 17.11 -21.51
CA ARG A 108 -8.64 17.63 -20.60
C ARG A 108 -9.09 17.52 -19.13
N PRO A 109 -8.36 16.82 -18.25
CA PRO A 109 -8.64 16.81 -16.82
C PRO A 109 -8.28 18.15 -16.18
N LYS A 110 -8.90 18.44 -15.02
CA LYS A 110 -8.63 19.66 -14.23
C LYS A 110 -7.32 19.61 -13.43
N VAL A 111 -6.63 18.47 -13.43
CA VAL A 111 -5.46 18.21 -12.60
C VAL A 111 -4.34 17.59 -13.41
N GLU A 112 -3.12 17.79 -12.93
CA GLU A 112 -1.91 17.19 -13.47
C GLU A 112 -1.80 15.71 -13.10
N SER A 113 -1.06 14.96 -13.92
CA SER A 113 -0.79 13.53 -13.73
C SER A 113 0.67 13.25 -13.40
N MET A 114 0.92 12.09 -12.81
CA MET A 114 2.27 11.59 -12.57
C MET A 114 2.30 10.08 -12.80
N VAL A 115 3.34 9.61 -13.48
CA VAL A 115 3.66 8.20 -13.63
C VAL A 115 4.58 7.76 -12.49
N VAL A 116 4.19 6.70 -11.81
CA VAL A 116 4.90 6.12 -10.67
C VAL A 116 5.23 4.66 -10.98
N GLU A 117 6.45 4.24 -10.64
CA GLU A 117 6.85 2.84 -10.60
C GLU A 117 6.71 2.32 -9.17
N LEU A 118 6.04 1.17 -9.02
CA LEU A 118 6.06 0.32 -7.84
C LEU A 118 6.87 -0.93 -8.19
N ASP A 119 8.06 -1.07 -7.61
CA ASP A 119 8.94 -2.22 -7.81
C ASP A 119 8.78 -3.22 -6.66
N PHE A 120 8.03 -4.30 -6.91
CA PHE A 120 7.75 -5.35 -5.91
C PHE A 120 8.92 -6.31 -5.68
N ASN A 121 9.96 -6.25 -6.52
CA ASN A 121 11.21 -6.98 -6.30
C ASN A 121 12.15 -6.27 -5.32
N ASN A 122 11.86 -5.00 -4.99
CA ASN A 122 12.60 -4.23 -3.98
C ASN A 122 11.68 -3.79 -2.83
N PRO A 123 11.13 -4.73 -2.05
CA PRO A 123 10.29 -4.41 -0.89
C PRO A 123 11.10 -3.83 0.26
N TRP A 124 10.43 -3.33 1.31
CA TRP A 124 11.14 -2.88 2.51
C TRP A 124 12.03 -3.99 3.07
N HIS A 125 13.22 -3.64 3.54
CA HIS A 125 14.24 -4.60 3.94
C HIS A 125 13.87 -5.38 5.22
N ARG A 126 13.15 -4.75 6.15
CA ARG A 126 12.67 -5.37 7.41
C ARG A 126 11.19 -5.72 7.30
N ARG A 127 10.86 -7.01 7.15
CA ARG A 127 9.46 -7.46 7.00
C ARG A 127 9.08 -8.67 7.86
N PRO A 128 9.28 -8.61 9.20
CA PRO A 128 8.95 -9.72 10.08
C PRO A 128 7.44 -9.93 10.28
N VAL A 129 6.59 -8.99 9.82
CA VAL A 129 5.13 -9.02 10.05
C VAL A 129 4.36 -9.32 8.78
N SER A 130 3.19 -9.96 8.91
CA SER A 130 2.30 -10.15 7.77
C SER A 130 1.68 -8.81 7.33
N ASP A 131 1.23 -8.72 6.06
CA ASP A 131 0.52 -7.52 5.57
C ASP A 131 -0.74 -7.24 6.35
N LYS A 132 -1.41 -8.32 6.77
CA LYS A 132 -2.61 -8.26 7.59
C LYS A 132 -2.30 -7.63 8.95
N ASP A 133 -1.24 -8.06 9.60
CA ASP A 133 -0.84 -7.56 10.92
C ASP A 133 -0.43 -6.09 10.86
N LEU A 134 0.37 -5.72 9.85
CA LEU A 134 0.71 -4.33 9.60
C LEU A 134 -0.54 -3.47 9.35
N LYS A 135 -1.47 -3.95 8.52
CA LYS A 135 -2.74 -3.27 8.19
C LYS A 135 -3.62 -3.05 9.42
N GLN A 136 -3.60 -3.97 10.39
CA GLN A 136 -4.34 -3.84 11.65
C GLN A 136 -3.86 -2.66 12.50
N VAL A 137 -2.60 -2.24 12.39
CA VAL A 137 -2.06 -1.09 13.12
C VAL A 137 -2.10 0.19 12.28
N VAL A 138 -1.68 0.11 11.02
CA VAL A 138 -1.57 1.27 10.12
C VAL A 138 -2.96 1.89 9.85
N LYS A 139 -3.98 1.07 9.57
CA LYS A 139 -5.32 1.58 9.24
C LYS A 139 -5.93 2.43 10.36
N PRO A 140 -6.03 1.96 11.63
CA PRO A 140 -6.57 2.78 12.71
C PRO A 140 -5.69 4.02 13.03
N ALA A 141 -4.36 3.91 12.91
CA ALA A 141 -3.46 5.03 13.16
C ALA A 141 -3.75 6.24 12.25
N PHE A 142 -4.18 6.01 11.01
CA PHE A 142 -4.50 7.06 10.04
C PHE A 142 -5.99 7.43 9.96
N LEU A 143 -6.88 6.79 10.73
CA LEU A 143 -8.32 7.11 10.71
C LEU A 143 -8.61 8.51 11.27
N HIS A 144 -7.83 8.94 12.27
CA HIS A 144 -7.97 10.25 12.93
C HIS A 144 -6.67 11.05 12.86
N ARG A 145 -6.28 11.48 11.65
CA ARG A 145 -4.96 12.09 11.34
C ARG A 145 -4.57 13.30 12.21
N ARG A 146 -5.55 14.01 12.79
CA ARG A 146 -5.30 15.17 13.67
C ARG A 146 -5.07 14.81 15.14
N LYS A 147 -5.38 13.58 15.55
CA LYS A 147 -5.18 13.08 16.91
C LYS A 147 -3.74 12.55 17.09
N THR A 148 -3.24 12.57 18.32
CA THR A 148 -2.02 11.82 18.69
C THR A 148 -2.22 10.34 18.40
N LEU A 149 -1.13 9.60 18.21
CA LEU A 149 -1.15 8.18 17.86
C LEU A 149 -1.93 7.35 18.89
N VAL A 150 -1.72 7.63 20.18
CA VAL A 150 -2.48 6.99 21.28
C VAL A 150 -3.98 7.19 21.09
N ASN A 151 -4.42 8.42 20.86
CA ASN A 151 -5.84 8.76 20.71
C ASN A 151 -6.44 8.22 19.40
N ALA A 152 -5.64 8.12 18.34
CA ALA A 152 -6.05 7.50 17.08
C ALA A 152 -6.28 6.00 17.26
N LEU A 153 -5.32 5.28 17.85
CA LEU A 153 -5.39 3.84 18.08
C LEU A 153 -6.51 3.46 19.06
N LEU A 154 -6.70 4.23 20.13
CA LEU A 154 -7.82 4.05 21.07
C LEU A 154 -9.18 4.20 20.39
N GLY A 155 -9.38 5.30 19.65
CA GLY A 155 -10.68 5.62 19.07
C GLY A 155 -11.07 4.73 17.88
N ALA A 156 -10.10 4.34 17.06
CA ALA A 156 -10.37 3.64 15.80
C ALA A 156 -10.47 2.13 15.93
N ALA A 157 -9.74 1.52 16.88
CA ALA A 157 -9.71 0.07 17.03
C ALA A 157 -10.60 -0.43 18.17
N GLN A 158 -10.83 0.37 19.22
CA GLN A 158 -11.51 -0.01 20.49
C GLN A 158 -11.07 -1.38 21.06
N ARG A 159 -9.87 -1.81 20.64
CA ARG A 159 -9.33 -3.15 20.81
C ARG A 159 -8.29 -3.19 21.91
N TRP A 160 -7.51 -2.11 21.99
CA TRP A 160 -6.39 -1.99 22.91
C TRP A 160 -6.75 -1.04 24.03
N LYS A 161 -6.37 -1.40 25.25
CA LYS A 161 -6.39 -0.47 26.38
C LYS A 161 -5.28 0.56 26.21
N LYS A 162 -5.43 1.73 26.84
CA LYS A 162 -4.45 2.83 26.75
C LYS A 162 -3.08 2.38 27.24
N GLU A 163 -3.05 1.58 28.30
CA GLU A 163 -1.85 1.04 28.93
C GLU A 163 -1.09 0.13 27.96
N THR A 164 -1.81 -0.73 27.23
CA THR A 164 -1.22 -1.61 26.20
C THR A 164 -0.57 -0.81 25.07
N ILE A 165 -1.22 0.28 24.61
CA ILE A 165 -0.66 1.14 23.57
C ILE A 165 0.59 1.86 24.07
N LEU A 166 0.55 2.44 25.28
CA LEU A 166 1.69 3.14 25.85
C LEU A 166 2.89 2.20 26.09
N GLN A 167 2.64 0.96 26.50
CA GLN A 167 3.68 -0.05 26.64
C GLN A 167 4.32 -0.39 25.29
N ALA A 168 3.51 -0.62 24.25
CA ALA A 168 4.01 -0.90 22.90
C ALA A 168 4.82 0.28 22.33
N LEU A 169 4.36 1.52 22.53
CA LEU A 169 5.08 2.72 22.12
C LEU A 169 6.45 2.82 22.81
N ARG A 170 6.49 2.58 24.13
CA ARG A 170 7.74 2.57 24.91
C ARG A 170 8.71 1.51 24.41
N GLN A 171 8.24 0.29 24.13
CA GLN A 171 9.06 -0.79 23.57
C GLN A 171 9.66 -0.42 22.21
N CYS A 172 8.92 0.34 21.40
CA CYS A 172 9.36 0.81 20.09
C CYS A 172 10.13 2.13 20.10
N GLY A 173 10.33 2.75 21.27
CA GLY A 173 11.00 4.07 21.38
C GLY A 173 10.21 5.21 20.72
N ILE A 174 8.87 5.15 20.72
CA ILE A 174 7.99 6.14 20.09
C ILE A 174 7.35 7.02 21.15
N GLU A 175 7.52 8.34 21.02
CA GLU A 175 6.89 9.32 21.91
C GLU A 175 5.34 9.32 21.77
N PRO A 176 4.57 9.29 22.89
CA PRO A 176 3.10 9.21 22.87
C PRO A 176 2.37 10.36 22.17
N GLU A 177 2.99 11.55 22.14
CA GLU A 177 2.44 12.77 21.56
C GLU A 177 2.54 12.78 20.03
N ARG A 178 3.35 11.89 19.44
CA ARG A 178 3.53 11.82 17.99
C ARG A 178 2.24 11.45 17.29
N ARG A 179 2.13 11.90 16.03
CA ARG A 179 1.03 11.54 15.12
C ARG A 179 1.50 10.47 14.16
N ALA A 180 0.56 9.65 13.68
CA ALA A 180 0.81 8.56 12.74
C ALA A 180 1.60 9.00 11.50
N GLU A 181 1.36 10.23 11.01
CA GLU A 181 2.06 10.74 9.83
C GLU A 181 3.55 10.98 10.03
N THR A 182 4.02 11.04 11.28
CA THR A 182 5.45 11.20 11.60
C THR A 182 6.18 9.87 11.69
N LEU A 183 5.47 8.73 11.74
CA LEU A 183 6.08 7.42 11.95
C LEU A 183 6.74 6.87 10.68
N SER A 184 7.93 6.30 10.83
CA SER A 184 8.61 5.51 9.81
C SER A 184 7.95 4.14 9.61
N PRO A 185 8.21 3.46 8.47
CA PRO A 185 7.79 2.08 8.29
C PRO A 185 8.28 1.14 9.39
N ASP A 186 9.53 1.29 9.86
CA ASP A 186 10.10 0.45 10.92
C ASP A 186 9.37 0.62 12.26
N GLU A 187 8.94 1.84 12.58
CA GLU A 187 8.13 2.10 13.77
C GLU A 187 6.75 1.44 13.68
N PHE A 188 6.11 1.46 12.51
CA PHE A 188 4.85 0.72 12.29
C PHE A 188 5.03 -0.79 12.37
N ILE A 189 6.15 -1.32 11.85
CA ILE A 189 6.49 -2.74 11.96
C ILE A 189 6.67 -3.12 13.43
N CYS A 190 7.42 -2.34 14.19
CA CYS A 190 7.62 -2.59 15.62
C CYS A 190 6.28 -2.57 16.38
N LEU A 191 5.41 -1.60 16.11
CA LEU A 191 4.09 -1.55 16.73
C LEU A 191 3.22 -2.77 16.38
N ALA A 192 3.30 -3.28 15.15
CA ALA A 192 2.61 -4.50 14.75
C ALA A 192 3.14 -5.75 15.45
N GLN A 193 4.41 -5.77 15.88
CA GLN A 193 4.98 -6.84 16.69
C GLN A 193 4.61 -6.71 18.17
N ALA A 194 4.55 -5.48 18.69
CA ALA A 194 4.34 -5.21 20.11
C ALA A 194 2.86 -5.24 20.53
N LEU A 195 1.93 -4.88 19.64
CA LEU A 195 0.49 -4.85 19.96
C LEU A 195 -0.14 -6.24 19.82
N PRO A 196 -1.08 -6.62 20.70
CA PRO A 196 -1.81 -7.88 20.56
C PRO A 196 -2.80 -7.77 19.38
N LEU A 197 -2.51 -8.51 18.30
CA LEU A 197 -3.30 -8.54 17.06
C LEU A 197 -4.27 -9.72 17.02
N THR A 198 -5.33 -9.63 16.21
CA THR A 198 -6.33 -10.71 16.14
C THR A 198 -5.72 -11.73 15.23
N GLU A 199 -5.69 -12.97 15.68
CA GLU A 199 -5.41 -14.06 14.78
C GLU A 199 -6.45 -13.99 13.66
N GLY A 200 -6.02 -14.06 12.41
CA GLY A 200 -6.76 -14.96 11.55
C GLY A 200 -5.74 -15.88 10.95
N ASN A 201 -5.97 -17.17 11.17
CA ASN A 201 -5.14 -18.28 10.79
C ASN A 201 -3.65 -18.01 11.01
N ARG A 202 -3.26 -17.90 12.29
CA ARG A 202 -1.89 -18.28 12.64
C ARG A 202 -1.80 -19.79 12.41
N GLY A 203 -1.21 -20.18 11.29
CA GLY A 203 -0.67 -21.52 11.14
C GLY A 203 0.29 -21.75 12.30
N VAL A 204 -0.14 -22.60 13.23
CA VAL A 204 0.59 -23.06 14.40
C VAL A 204 1.92 -23.68 13.95
N ASN A 205 3.05 -23.15 14.40
CA ASN A 205 4.02 -23.87 15.24
C ASN A 205 5.21 -22.97 15.60
N LEU A 206 5.30 -22.55 16.87
CA LEU A 206 6.57 -22.20 17.49
C LEU A 206 6.78 -23.17 18.66
N LYS A 207 7.17 -24.39 18.32
CA LYS A 207 7.99 -25.25 19.17
C LYS A 207 9.30 -25.48 18.42
N LYS A 208 10.42 -25.26 19.14
CA LYS A 208 11.84 -25.32 18.71
C LYS A 208 12.22 -24.07 17.91
N PHE A 209 13.00 -23.15 18.46
CA PHE A 209 14.37 -23.30 18.97
C PHE A 209 14.59 -22.53 20.26
#